data_AF-A0A6I2GQ84-F1
#
_entry.id   AF-A0A6I2GQ84-F1
#
_cell.length_a   1.000
_cell.length_b   1.000
_cell.length_c   1.000
_cell.angle_alpha   90.00
_cell.angle_beta   90.00
_cell.angle_gamma   90.00
#
_symmetry.space_group_name_H-M   'P 1'
#
loop_
_entity.id
_entity.type
_entity.pdbx_description
1 polymer ?
#
loop_
_entity_poly.entity_id
_entity_poly.type
_entity_poly.pdbx_seq_one_letter_code
_entity_poly.pdbx_strand_id
1 'polypeptide(L)'
;MRLRSLTMLACCVFVAPLACREQPAGVPDGGPVAAGDAGEAPASIPDVVTFTLSEQLLDAGTQGVAVGGSERPVIEPTQGLELRTDLGLRNHRVRLFDEAGRAMVSDDEATDSDAGFVYKIALPEPLKAGHKYTLVVDAQTGATMTDAAGRHVPDQRFEFLVAGEKEKPAPAPKKEKPSRRHRRH
;
A
#
# COMPACT_ATOMS: atom_id res chain seq x y z
N MET A 1 7.33 14.10 -42.72
CA MET A 1 8.68 14.71 -42.67
C MET A 1 9.56 13.83 -41.78
N ARG A 2 10.58 13.20 -42.38
CA ARG A 2 11.62 12.42 -41.70
C ARG A 2 12.75 13.38 -41.31
N LEU A 3 13.40 13.21 -40.16
CA LEU A 3 14.82 13.58 -39.93
C LEU A 3 15.30 12.89 -38.63
N ARG A 4 16.15 11.86 -38.75
CA ARG A 4 17.61 11.80 -38.41
C ARG A 4 17.87 11.65 -36.90
N SER A 5 18.34 10.52 -36.36
CA SER A 5 19.58 9.72 -36.58
C SER A 5 20.82 10.21 -35.81
N LEU A 6 21.36 9.28 -35.01
CA LEU A 6 22.78 8.97 -34.69
C LEU A 6 23.56 9.65 -33.51
N THR A 7 23.89 8.79 -32.52
CA THR A 7 25.18 8.50 -31.83
C THR A 7 26.11 9.56 -31.24
N MET A 8 26.50 9.31 -29.98
CA MET A 8 27.89 9.28 -29.45
C MET A 8 27.86 8.49 -28.12
N LEU A 9 28.28 7.22 -28.00
CA LEU A 9 29.64 6.67 -27.84
C LEU A 9 30.65 7.57 -27.10
N ALA A 10 30.95 7.25 -25.84
CA ALA A 10 32.18 7.65 -25.15
C ALA A 10 32.67 6.54 -24.21
N CYS A 11 33.80 5.93 -24.58
CA CYS A 11 34.63 5.01 -23.80
C CYS A 11 35.49 5.76 -22.77
N CYS A 12 35.79 5.12 -21.63
CA CYS A 12 37.03 5.20 -20.81
C CYS A 12 36.91 4.14 -19.69
N VAL A 13 37.44 2.91 -19.84
CA VAL A 13 38.81 2.43 -19.51
C VAL A 13 39.14 2.42 -18.00
N PHE A 14 39.21 1.19 -17.47
CA PHE A 14 40.06 0.57 -16.42
C PHE A 14 40.97 1.46 -15.52
N VAL A 15 41.06 1.11 -14.23
CA VAL A 15 42.21 0.44 -13.56
C VAL A 15 41.98 0.40 -12.03
N ALA A 16 42.05 -0.79 -11.43
CA ALA A 16 42.15 -1.03 -9.98
C ALA A 16 43.62 -0.95 -9.51
N PRO A 17 43.87 -0.82 -8.20
CA PRO A 17 44.57 -1.93 -7.56
C PRO A 17 44.04 -2.32 -6.18
N LEU A 18 44.18 -3.62 -5.91
CA LEU A 18 44.16 -4.25 -4.60
C LEU A 18 45.10 -3.52 -3.63
N ALA A 19 44.62 -3.22 -2.44
CA ALA A 19 45.45 -3.07 -1.26
C ALA A 19 45.20 -4.27 -0.33
N CYS A 20 45.94 -5.35 -0.56
CA CYS A 20 46.26 -6.30 0.50
C CYS A 20 47.08 -5.53 1.55
N ARG A 21 46.57 -5.41 2.77
CA ARG A 21 47.42 -5.04 3.91
C ARG A 21 47.46 -6.21 4.88
N GLU A 22 48.69 -6.71 4.95
CA GLU A 22 49.19 -7.86 5.67
C GLU A 22 48.99 -7.74 7.19
N GLN A 23 48.68 -8.88 7.80
CA GLN A 23 48.51 -9.13 9.22
C GLN A 23 49.88 -9.22 9.93
N PRO A 24 50.02 -8.70 11.16
CA PRO A 24 50.93 -9.29 12.12
C PRO A 24 50.14 -10.03 13.21
N ALA A 25 50.47 -11.32 13.33
CA ALA A 25 50.08 -12.16 14.46
C ALA A 25 50.77 -11.68 15.74
N GLY A 26 49.97 -11.44 16.78
CA GLY A 26 50.42 -11.33 18.17
C GLY A 26 49.45 -12.12 19.03
N VAL A 27 49.92 -13.16 19.70
CA VAL A 27 49.20 -14.02 20.65
C VAL A 27 50.01 -14.01 21.95
N PRO A 28 49.43 -14.35 23.09
CA PRO A 28 48.41 -13.64 23.85
C PRO A 28 49.00 -13.18 25.21
N ASP A 29 48.44 -12.17 25.87
CA ASP A 29 48.71 -12.02 27.31
C ASP A 29 47.45 -11.63 28.07
N GLY A 30 47.24 -12.34 29.17
CA GLY A 30 46.02 -12.34 29.94
C GLY A 30 45.84 -11.05 30.71
N GLY A 31 44.70 -10.39 30.48
CA GLY A 31 44.15 -9.37 31.36
C GLY A 31 42.63 -9.60 31.45
N PRO A 32 42.02 -9.51 32.64
CA PRO A 32 40.59 -9.77 32.79
C PRO A 32 39.81 -8.79 31.93
N VAL A 33 39.01 -9.32 31.00
CA VAL A 33 38.04 -8.53 30.24
C VAL A 33 37.06 -7.91 31.22
N ALA A 34 37.23 -6.61 31.46
CA ALA A 34 36.16 -5.79 31.99
C ALA A 34 35.00 -5.87 31.00
N ALA A 35 33.93 -6.54 31.41
CA ALA A 35 32.66 -6.55 30.72
C ALA A 35 32.15 -5.11 30.67
N GLY A 36 32.33 -4.48 29.52
CA GLY A 36 32.05 -3.06 29.32
C GLY A 36 31.92 -2.77 27.84
N ASP A 37 30.89 -3.36 27.24
CA ASP A 37 30.00 -2.67 26.31
C ASP A 37 28.88 -3.67 26.05
N ALA A 38 27.72 -3.46 26.69
CA ALA A 38 26.51 -4.11 26.24
C ALA A 38 26.24 -3.55 24.85
N GLY A 39 26.81 -4.22 23.84
CA GLY A 39 26.51 -3.95 22.44
C GLY A 39 25.00 -3.97 22.32
N GLU A 40 24.43 -2.79 22.15
CA GLU A 40 23.03 -2.63 21.78
C GLU A 40 22.87 -3.50 20.54
N ALA A 41 22.16 -4.62 20.71
CA ALA A 41 21.84 -5.50 19.61
C ALA A 41 21.28 -4.61 18.50
N PRO A 42 21.77 -4.71 17.25
CA PRO A 42 21.21 -3.91 16.17
C PRO A 42 19.71 -4.13 16.21
N ALA A 43 18.97 -3.06 16.52
CA ALA A 43 17.52 -3.09 16.62
C ALA A 43 17.03 -3.85 15.39
N SER A 44 16.50 -5.05 15.60
CA SER A 44 16.13 -5.94 14.51
C SER A 44 15.05 -5.22 13.74
N ILE A 45 15.42 -4.63 12.62
CA ILE A 45 14.50 -3.80 11.85
C ILE A 45 13.44 -4.75 11.33
N PRO A 46 12.15 -4.53 11.63
CA PRO A 46 11.11 -5.48 11.26
C PRO A 46 11.12 -5.65 9.74
N ASP A 47 11.27 -6.91 9.31
CA ASP A 47 11.21 -7.32 7.89
C ASP A 47 9.77 -7.18 7.34
N VAL A 48 8.80 -6.91 8.23
CA VAL A 48 7.38 -6.79 7.94
C VAL A 48 6.93 -5.36 8.22
N VAL A 49 6.55 -4.65 7.17
CA VAL A 49 5.92 -3.33 7.28
C VAL A 49 4.55 -3.48 7.91
N THR A 50 4.29 -2.71 8.96
CA THR A 50 2.99 -2.72 9.64
C THR A 50 2.15 -1.56 9.17
N PHE A 51 0.95 -1.86 8.70
CA PHE A 51 -0.05 -0.87 8.33
C PHE A 51 -1.21 -0.93 9.31
N THR A 52 -1.70 0.24 9.71
CA THR A 52 -2.92 0.39 10.50
C THR A 52 -4.00 0.98 9.61
N LEU A 53 -5.10 0.25 9.41
CA LEU A 53 -6.30 0.76 8.76
C LEU A 53 -7.26 1.27 9.83
N SER A 54 -7.90 2.41 9.59
CA SER A 54 -8.96 2.96 10.42
C SER A 54 -10.14 3.38 9.56
N GLU A 55 -11.36 3.22 10.08
CA GLU A 55 -12.58 3.73 9.47
C GLU A 55 -13.03 5.01 10.18
N GLN A 56 -13.66 5.91 9.42
CA GLN A 56 -14.33 7.07 9.98
C GLN A 56 -15.76 6.71 10.36
N LEU A 57 -16.13 6.95 11.61
CA LEU A 57 -17.46 6.74 12.12
C LEU A 57 -18.36 7.96 11.82
N LEU A 58 -19.68 7.75 11.88
CA LEU A 58 -20.68 8.80 11.60
C LEU A 58 -20.61 10.00 12.55
N ASP A 59 -20.05 9.82 13.74
CA ASP A 59 -19.81 10.86 14.75
C ASP A 59 -18.47 11.60 14.57
N ALA A 60 -17.82 11.40 13.43
CA ALA A 60 -16.46 11.86 13.10
C ALA A 60 -15.35 11.24 13.98
N GLY A 61 -15.66 10.20 14.76
CA GLY A 61 -14.65 9.36 15.39
C GLY A 61 -13.89 8.50 14.39
N THR A 62 -12.77 7.91 14.83
CA THR A 62 -12.00 6.94 14.04
C THR A 62 -11.90 5.63 14.81
N GLN A 63 -12.16 4.51 14.14
CA GLN A 63 -12.05 3.18 14.72
C GLN A 63 -10.98 2.36 13.99
N GLY A 64 -10.06 1.76 14.75
CA GLY A 64 -9.01 0.90 14.20
C GLY A 64 -9.57 -0.42 13.69
N VAL A 65 -9.12 -0.83 12.52
CA VAL A 65 -9.49 -2.08 11.85
C VAL A 65 -8.27 -3.01 11.88
N ALA A 66 -8.43 -4.18 12.50
CA ALA A 66 -7.37 -5.18 12.54
C ALA A 66 -7.19 -5.82 11.15
N VAL A 67 -6.19 -5.35 10.41
CA VAL A 67 -5.84 -5.83 9.07
C VAL A 67 -4.55 -6.65 9.09
N GLY A 68 -4.39 -7.59 8.14
CA GLY A 68 -3.18 -8.41 8.01
C GLY A 68 -3.21 -9.75 8.76
N GLY A 69 -4.31 -10.08 9.44
CA GLY A 69 -4.56 -11.41 10.02
C GLY A 69 -5.19 -12.40 9.02
N SER A 70 -5.36 -13.65 9.47
CA SER A 70 -6.07 -14.69 8.69
C SER A 70 -7.57 -14.40 8.55
N GLU A 71 -8.13 -13.67 9.51
CA GLU A 71 -9.54 -13.31 9.54
C GLU A 71 -9.78 -12.01 8.79
N ARG A 72 -10.89 -11.96 8.06
CA ARG A 72 -11.32 -10.76 7.36
C ARG A 72 -12.12 -9.88 8.33
N PRO A 73 -11.64 -8.67 8.67
CA PRO A 73 -12.38 -7.79 9.56
C PRO A 73 -13.69 -7.34 8.92
N VAL A 74 -14.69 -7.13 9.77
CA VAL A 74 -15.97 -6.53 9.42
C VAL A 74 -15.97 -5.10 9.94
N ILE A 75 -16.29 -4.14 9.07
CA ILE A 75 -16.32 -2.70 9.36
C ILE A 75 -17.72 -2.15 9.13
N GLU A 76 -18.02 -0.96 9.65
CA GLU A 76 -19.31 -0.32 9.41
C GLU A 76 -19.37 0.36 8.04
N PRO A 77 -20.56 0.64 7.50
CA PRO A 77 -20.70 1.45 6.30
C PRO A 77 -20.11 2.86 6.53
N THR A 78 -18.97 3.14 5.90
CA THR A 78 -18.24 4.41 6.05
C THR A 78 -17.99 5.10 4.70
N GLN A 79 -17.80 6.42 4.74
CA GLN A 79 -17.29 7.24 3.64
C GLN A 79 -15.80 7.56 3.76
N GLY A 80 -15.19 7.29 4.92
CA GLY A 80 -13.81 7.67 5.22
C GLY A 80 -12.98 6.47 5.65
N LEU A 81 -11.85 6.26 4.99
CA LEU A 81 -10.83 5.32 5.44
C LEU A 81 -9.50 6.04 5.60
N GLU A 82 -8.73 5.61 6.59
CA GLU A 82 -7.39 6.13 6.82
C GLU A 82 -6.40 4.97 6.97
N LEU A 83 -5.33 5.02 6.19
CA LEU A 83 -4.24 4.06 6.24
C LEU A 83 -2.98 4.76 6.78
N ARG A 84 -2.36 4.17 7.80
CA ARG A 84 -1.14 4.71 8.42
C ARG A 84 -0.04 3.67 8.50
N THR A 85 1.21 4.10 8.36
CA THR A 85 2.40 3.34 8.75
C THR A 85 3.47 4.29 9.27
N ASP A 86 4.32 3.80 10.17
CA ASP A 86 5.49 4.48 10.70
C ASP A 86 6.72 4.38 9.76
N LEU A 87 6.53 3.80 8.58
CA LEU A 87 7.55 3.73 7.55
C LEU A 87 7.35 4.81 6.48
N GLY A 88 8.40 5.59 6.20
CA GLY A 88 8.37 6.53 5.09
C GLY A 88 8.38 5.80 3.74
N LEU A 89 7.23 5.67 3.09
CA LEU A 89 7.08 4.95 1.83
C LEU A 89 7.43 5.82 0.62
N ARG A 90 8.03 5.21 -0.39
CA ARG A 90 8.37 5.80 -1.70
C ARG A 90 7.82 4.95 -2.82
N ASN A 91 7.50 5.60 -3.94
CA ASN A 91 7.00 4.93 -5.15
C ASN A 91 5.78 4.03 -4.85
N HIS A 92 4.86 4.49 -4.03
CA HIS A 92 3.70 3.72 -3.62
C HIS A 92 2.43 4.33 -4.21
N ARG A 93 1.39 3.51 -4.31
CA ARG A 93 0.03 3.92 -4.67
C ARG A 93 -0.94 3.13 -3.82
N VAL A 94 -1.99 3.80 -3.36
CA VAL A 94 -3.10 3.15 -2.68
C VAL A 94 -4.29 3.05 -3.63
N ARG A 95 -4.98 1.92 -3.63
CA ARG A 95 -6.18 1.68 -4.45
C ARG A 95 -7.22 0.90 -3.68
N LEU A 96 -8.46 1.37 -3.71
CA LEU A 96 -9.60 0.63 -3.20
C LEU A 96 -10.33 -0.07 -4.35
N PHE A 97 -10.62 -1.34 -4.18
CA PHE A 97 -11.36 -2.16 -5.15
C PHE A 97 -12.65 -2.71 -4.53
N ASP A 98 -13.70 -2.76 -5.34
CA ASP A 98 -14.95 -3.44 -4.97
C ASP A 98 -14.85 -4.97 -5.10
N GLU A 99 -15.93 -5.66 -4.71
CA GLU A 99 -16.05 -7.13 -4.79
C GLU A 99 -15.80 -7.69 -6.20
N ALA A 100 -16.06 -6.90 -7.24
CA ALA A 100 -15.85 -7.26 -8.64
C ALA A 100 -14.44 -6.91 -9.15
N GLY A 101 -13.55 -6.39 -8.28
CA GLY A 101 -12.20 -5.98 -8.63
C GLY A 101 -12.13 -4.68 -9.41
N ARG A 102 -13.19 -3.85 -9.38
CA ARG A 102 -13.19 -2.53 -10.01
C ARG A 102 -12.65 -1.49 -9.05
N ALA A 103 -11.74 -0.65 -9.54
CA ALA A 103 -11.24 0.47 -8.75
C ALA A 103 -12.39 1.41 -8.39
N MET A 104 -12.49 1.75 -7.11
CA MET A 104 -13.45 2.73 -6.62
C MET A 104 -12.98 4.14 -6.93
N VAL A 105 -13.94 5.04 -7.10
CA VAL A 105 -13.67 6.48 -7.19
C VAL A 105 -13.64 7.04 -5.78
N SER A 106 -12.57 7.72 -5.44
CA SER A 106 -12.35 8.39 -4.16
C SER A 106 -11.60 9.69 -4.38
N ASP A 107 -11.76 10.61 -3.44
CA ASP A 107 -10.93 11.81 -3.29
C ASP A 107 -9.90 11.51 -2.20
N ASP A 108 -8.64 11.41 -2.62
CA ASP A 108 -7.58 10.86 -1.79
C ASP A 108 -6.58 11.94 -1.40
N GLU A 109 -6.15 11.93 -0.14
CA GLU A 109 -5.11 12.82 0.39
C GLU A 109 -3.96 11.97 0.95
N ALA A 110 -2.76 12.18 0.43
CA ALA A 110 -1.54 11.52 0.90
C ALA A 110 -0.66 12.54 1.64
N THR A 111 -0.23 12.18 2.84
CA THR A 111 0.79 12.88 3.60
C THR A 111 2.00 11.97 3.77
N ASP A 112 3.02 12.25 2.97
CA ASP A 112 4.27 11.49 2.95
C ASP A 112 5.36 12.20 3.75
N SER A 113 6.07 11.43 4.56
CA SER A 113 7.28 11.88 5.24
C SER A 113 8.30 10.76 5.34
N ASP A 114 9.54 11.09 5.65
CA ASP A 114 10.59 10.07 5.86
C ASP A 114 10.33 9.25 7.13
N ALA A 115 9.53 9.79 8.05
CA ALA A 115 9.19 9.18 9.34
C ALA A 115 7.86 8.40 9.32
N GLY A 116 7.15 8.36 8.20
CA GLY A 116 5.85 7.72 8.12
C GLY A 116 4.97 8.21 6.99
N PHE A 117 3.86 7.51 6.83
CA PHE A 117 2.89 7.71 5.76
C PHE A 117 1.48 7.71 6.33
N VAL A 118 0.68 8.68 5.90
CA VAL A 118 -0.76 8.74 6.18
C VAL A 118 -1.51 8.95 4.87
N TYR A 119 -2.46 8.05 4.58
CA TYR A 119 -3.34 8.14 3.42
C TYR A 119 -4.79 8.21 3.86
N LYS A 120 -5.51 9.21 3.40
CA LYS A 120 -6.94 9.38 3.66
C LYS A 120 -7.71 9.17 2.37
N ILE A 121 -8.75 8.36 2.45
CA ILE A 121 -9.64 8.03 1.35
C ILE A 121 -11.01 8.59 1.70
N ALA A 122 -11.45 9.60 0.94
CA ALA A 122 -12.82 10.11 1.04
C ALA A 122 -13.66 9.58 -0.11
N LEU A 123 -14.72 8.86 0.21
CA LEU A 123 -15.61 8.24 -0.75
C LEU A 123 -16.84 9.13 -0.97
N PRO A 124 -17.27 9.35 -2.22
CA PRO A 124 -18.45 10.15 -2.51
C PRO A 124 -19.75 9.50 -2.01
N GLU A 125 -19.78 8.17 -1.94
CA GLU A 125 -20.87 7.37 -1.39
C GLU A 125 -20.29 6.41 -0.33
N PRO A 126 -21.06 6.09 0.73
CA PRO A 126 -20.61 5.15 1.73
C PRO A 126 -20.42 3.76 1.11
N LEU A 127 -19.50 2.98 1.68
CA LEU A 127 -19.32 1.60 1.26
C LEU A 127 -20.61 0.80 1.44
N LYS A 128 -20.96 0.01 0.42
CA LYS A 128 -22.20 -0.76 0.40
C LYS A 128 -22.14 -1.90 1.41
N ALA A 129 -23.18 -1.99 2.24
CA ALA A 129 -23.37 -3.05 3.23
C ALA A 129 -23.38 -4.44 2.59
N GLY A 130 -22.81 -5.43 3.29
CA GLY A 130 -22.75 -6.82 2.84
C GLY A 130 -21.82 -7.08 1.65
N HIS A 131 -20.99 -6.10 1.27
CA HIS A 131 -20.00 -6.26 0.19
C HIS A 131 -18.57 -6.35 0.72
N LYS A 132 -17.74 -7.08 -0.03
CA LYS A 132 -16.30 -7.17 0.19
C LYS A 132 -15.58 -6.05 -0.56
N TYR A 133 -14.55 -5.51 0.07
CA TYR A 133 -13.61 -4.59 -0.56
C TYR A 133 -12.18 -5.04 -0.36
N THR A 134 -11.30 -4.57 -1.23
CA THR A 134 -9.86 -4.82 -1.15
C THR A 134 -9.11 -3.50 -1.27
N LEU A 135 -8.38 -3.14 -0.22
CA LEU A 135 -7.42 -2.04 -0.24
C LEU A 135 -6.04 -2.59 -0.60
N VAL A 136 -5.41 -2.02 -1.62
CA VAL A 136 -4.10 -2.43 -2.12
C VAL A 136 -3.13 -1.27 -1.98
N VAL A 137 -1.95 -1.57 -1.46
CA VAL A 137 -0.78 -0.67 -1.46
C VAL A 137 0.29 -1.34 -2.31
N ASP A 138 0.60 -0.75 -3.45
CA ASP A 138 1.55 -1.33 -4.41
C ASP A 138 2.43 -0.26 -5.07
N ALA A 139 3.42 -0.72 -5.84
CA ALA A 139 4.33 0.18 -6.54
C ALA A 139 3.59 1.08 -7.55
N GLN A 140 3.77 2.39 -7.46
CA GLN A 140 3.19 3.34 -8.42
C GLN A 140 3.84 3.18 -9.80
N THR A 141 5.16 2.97 -9.83
CA THR A 141 5.95 2.76 -11.03
C THR A 141 6.90 1.58 -10.85
N GLY A 142 7.27 0.88 -11.92
CA GLY A 142 8.14 -0.28 -11.81
C GLY A 142 7.49 -1.47 -11.08
N ALA A 143 8.28 -2.22 -10.31
CA ALA A 143 7.86 -3.51 -9.74
C ALA A 143 7.87 -3.57 -8.21
N THR A 144 8.44 -2.57 -7.51
CA THR A 144 8.58 -2.59 -6.05
C THR A 144 8.42 -1.21 -5.44
N MET A 145 7.84 -1.19 -4.24
CA MET A 145 7.90 -0.03 -3.34
C MET A 145 9.22 -0.04 -2.58
N THR A 146 9.65 1.12 -2.10
CA THR A 146 10.80 1.23 -1.20
C THR A 146 10.50 2.11 -0.01
N ASP A 147 11.27 1.95 1.06
CA ASP A 147 11.24 2.89 2.19
C ASP A 147 12.21 4.06 2.02
N ALA A 148 12.27 4.95 3.02
CA ALA A 148 13.17 6.09 3.05
C ALA A 148 14.67 5.69 3.04
N ALA A 149 15.00 4.48 3.47
CA ALA A 149 16.37 3.93 3.42
C ALA A 149 16.68 3.19 2.10
N GLY A 150 15.72 3.13 1.16
CA GLY A 150 15.86 2.44 -0.12
C GLY A 150 15.65 0.92 -0.06
N ARG A 151 15.15 0.38 1.06
CA ARG A 151 14.87 -1.05 1.21
C ARG A 151 13.55 -1.39 0.54
N HIS A 152 13.46 -2.59 -0.03
CA HIS A 152 12.25 -3.04 -0.70
C HIS A 152 11.11 -3.28 0.29
N VAL A 153 9.92 -2.82 -0.09
CA VAL A 153 8.68 -3.08 0.63
C VAL A 153 7.74 -3.89 -0.27
N PRO A 154 7.24 -5.05 0.18
CA PRO A 154 6.33 -5.86 -0.60
C PRO A 154 4.94 -5.23 -0.68
N ASP A 155 4.25 -5.45 -1.80
CA ASP A 155 2.86 -5.06 -2.00
C ASP A 155 1.97 -5.61 -0.88
N GLN A 156 1.05 -4.79 -0.41
CA GLN A 156 0.09 -5.15 0.63
C GLN A 156 -1.32 -5.19 0.09
N ARG A 157 -2.10 -6.15 0.58
CA ARG A 157 -3.51 -6.29 0.24
C ARG A 157 -4.31 -6.56 1.52
N PHE A 158 -5.24 -5.67 1.82
CA PHE A 158 -6.12 -5.77 2.96
C PHE A 158 -7.54 -6.00 2.44
N GLU A 159 -8.13 -7.14 2.80
CA GLU A 159 -9.53 -7.41 2.51
C GLU A 159 -10.37 -7.15 3.75
N PHE A 160 -11.56 -6.58 3.58
CA PHE A 160 -12.53 -6.37 4.65
C PHE A 160 -13.96 -6.50 4.11
N LEU A 161 -14.90 -6.78 5.01
CA LEU A 161 -16.33 -6.87 4.73
C LEU A 161 -17.03 -5.68 5.37
N VAL A 162 -18.03 -5.12 4.70
CA VAL A 162 -18.88 -4.09 5.30
C VAL A 162 -20.11 -4.75 5.94
N ALA A 163 -20.38 -4.40 7.19
CA ALA A 163 -21.51 -4.89 7.96
C ALA A 163 -22.86 -4.57 7.28
N GLY A 164 -23.87 -5.37 7.60
CA GLY A 164 -25.24 -5.23 7.10
C GLY A 164 -25.58 -6.20 5.97
N GLU A 165 -26.87 -6.23 5.63
CA GLU A 165 -27.39 -7.12 4.60
C GLU A 165 -27.03 -6.60 3.20
N LYS A 166 -26.60 -7.51 2.32
CA LYS A 166 -26.35 -7.19 0.92
C LYS A 166 -27.65 -6.74 0.27
N GLU A 167 -27.70 -5.48 -0.16
CA GLU A 167 -28.89 -4.91 -0.78
C GLU A 167 -29.30 -5.75 -1.99
N LYS A 168 -30.54 -6.26 -1.96
CA LYS A 168 -31.08 -7.05 -3.06
C LYS A 168 -31.22 -6.14 -4.29
N PRO A 169 -30.68 -6.52 -5.47
CA PRO A 169 -30.77 -5.67 -6.65
C PRO A 169 -32.22 -5.29 -6.93
N ALA A 170 -32.48 -4.00 -7.16
CA ALA A 170 -33.80 -3.55 -7.57
C ALA A 170 -34.22 -4.33 -8.83
N PRO A 171 -35.47 -4.85 -8.89
CA PRO A 171 -35.93 -5.62 -10.03
C PRO A 171 -35.86 -4.76 -11.30
N ALA A 172 -35.35 -5.34 -12.39
CA ALA A 172 -35.18 -4.63 -13.65
C ALA A 172 -36.50 -3.97 -14.12
N PRO A 173 -36.46 -2.73 -14.65
CA PRO A 173 -37.67 -2.04 -15.09
C PRO A 173 -38.35 -2.86 -16.19
N LYS A 174 -39.65 -3.16 -15.98
CA LYS A 174 -40.46 -3.90 -16.97
C LYS A 174 -40.53 -3.06 -18.24
N LYS A 175 -40.00 -3.59 -19.35
CA LYS A 175 -40.15 -2.97 -20.68
C LYS A 175 -41.64 -2.90 -21.02
N GLU A 176 -42.20 -1.69 -21.02
CA GLU A 176 -43.56 -1.47 -21.52
C GLU A 176 -43.60 -1.78 -23.02
N LYS A 177 -44.44 -2.75 -23.41
CA LYS A 177 -44.62 -3.10 -24.82
C LYS A 177 -45.38 -1.95 -25.50
N PRO A 178 -44.91 -1.43 -26.65
CA PRO A 178 -45.63 -0.38 -27.36
C PRO A 178 -46.98 -0.92 -27.84
N SER A 179 -48.05 -0.30 -27.37
CA SER A 179 -49.43 -0.57 -27.79
C SER A 179 -49.57 -0.31 -29.29
N ARG A 180 -49.84 -1.37 -30.07
CA ARG A 180 -50.18 -1.28 -31.49
C ARG A 180 -51.53 -0.56 -31.61
N ARG A 181 -51.47 0.75 -31.89
CA ARG A 181 -52.65 1.54 -32.24
C ARG A 181 -53.13 1.11 -33.63
N HIS A 182 -54.18 0.30 -33.66
CA HIS A 182 -54.90 -0.04 -34.90
C HIS A 182 -55.42 1.26 -35.54
N ARG A 183 -54.85 1.65 -36.68
CA ARG A 183 -55.39 2.70 -37.54
C ARG A 183 -56.18 2.00 -38.65
N ARG A 184 -57.51 1.99 -38.53
CA ARG A 184 -58.42 1.75 -39.65
C ARG A 184 -58.62 3.09 -40.36
N HIS A 185 -58.39 3.12 -41.67
CA HIS A 185 -59.07 3.99 -42.64
C HIS A 185 -58.91 3.36 -44.02
#